data_AF-A0A124E0Y6-F1
#
_entry.id   AF-A0A124E0Y6-F1
#
_cell.length_a   1.000
_cell.length_b   1.000
_cell.length_c   1.000
_cell.angle_alpha   90.00
_cell.angle_beta   90.00
_cell.angle_gamma   90.00
#
_symmetry.space_group_name_H-M   'P 1'
#
loop_
_entity.id
_entity.type
_entity.pdbx_description
1 polymer ?
#
loop_
_entity_poly.entity_id
_entity_poly.type
_entity_poly.pdbx_seq_one_letter_code
_entity_poly.pdbx_strand_id
1 'polypeptide(L)'
;MCWQCDNPNGTIEEYLDGLCATIDDHGWAVQSVQSDKRPFCYTVGLHRHGLSELIITGMAAHAAARLLNSIPGGATADVGNLCWASGRR
;
A
#
# COMPACT_ATOMS: atom_id res chain seq x y z
N MET A 1 2.96 -3.24 9.02
CA MET A 1 2.05 -4.09 9.80
C MET A 1 1.26 -4.95 8.83
N CYS A 2 0.93 -6.19 9.20
CA CYS A 2 0.11 -7.09 8.38
C CYS A 2 -1.35 -6.97 8.84
N TRP A 3 -2.29 -6.68 7.91
CA TRP A 3 -3.69 -6.46 8.26
C TRP A 3 -4.30 -7.65 9.01
N GLN A 4 -4.04 -8.89 8.58
CA GLN A 4 -4.55 -10.10 9.25
C GLN A 4 -3.95 -10.30 10.65
N CYS A 5 -2.72 -9.84 10.89
CA CYS A 5 -2.12 -9.92 12.22
C CYS A 5 -2.80 -8.97 13.20
N ASP A 6 -3.19 -7.79 12.72
CA ASP A 6 -3.94 -6.80 13.51
C ASP A 6 -5.43 -7.15 13.62
N ASN A 7 -5.95 -7.93 12.67
CA ASN A 7 -7.34 -8.40 12.59
C ASN A 7 -7.37 -9.93 12.49
N PRO A 8 -7.04 -10.67 13.57
CA PRO A 8 -6.88 -12.13 13.52
C PRO A 8 -8.16 -12.87 13.11
N ASN A 9 -9.32 -12.30 13.40
CA ASN A 9 -10.64 -12.84 13.04
C ASN A 9 -11.28 -12.11 11.85
N GLY A 10 -10.57 -11.17 11.23
CA GLY A 10 -11.09 -10.39 10.11
C GLY A 10 -11.31 -11.26 8.87
N THR A 11 -12.35 -10.95 8.10
CA THR A 11 -12.65 -11.66 6.85
C THR A 11 -11.89 -11.07 5.67
N ILE A 12 -11.86 -11.82 4.56
CA ILE A 12 -11.28 -11.34 3.30
C ILE A 12 -12.08 -10.14 2.78
N GLU A 13 -13.40 -10.17 2.94
CA GLU A 13 -14.29 -9.09 2.53
C GLU A 13 -14.00 -7.80 3.29
N GLU A 14 -13.83 -7.85 4.61
CA GLU A 14 -13.48 -6.67 5.42
C GLU A 14 -12.12 -6.06 5.02
N TYR A 15 -11.15 -6.93 4.70
CA TYR A 15 -9.87 -6.50 4.17
C TYR A 15 -10.01 -5.83 2.79
N LEU A 16 -10.79 -6.44 1.90
CA LEU A 16 -11.01 -5.92 0.55
C LEU A 16 -11.79 -4.60 0.59
N ASP A 17 -12.76 -4.45 1.47
CA ASP A 17 -13.51 -3.20 1.65
C ASP A 17 -12.57 -2.07 2.09
N GLY A 18 -11.68 -2.33 3.06
CA GLY A 18 -10.67 -1.35 3.47
C GLY A 18 -9.66 -1.00 2.36
N LEU A 19 -9.23 -2.00 1.58
CA LEU A 19 -8.35 -1.79 0.43
C LEU A 19 -9.03 -0.95 -0.65
N CYS A 20 -10.28 -1.29 -1.01
CA CYS A 20 -11.06 -0.55 -2.00
C CYS A 20 -11.31 0.88 -1.56
N ALA A 21 -11.68 1.11 -0.29
CA ALA A 21 -11.85 2.45 0.26
C ALA A 21 -10.56 3.29 0.14
N THR A 22 -9.40 2.68 0.41
CA THR A 22 -8.09 3.36 0.24
C THR A 22 -7.85 3.77 -1.22
N ILE A 23 -8.15 2.87 -2.16
CA ILE A 23 -7.97 3.14 -3.59
C ILE A 23 -8.95 4.21 -4.06
N ASP A 24 -10.18 4.21 -3.56
CA ASP A 24 -11.18 5.21 -3.94
C ASP A 24 -10.83 6.60 -3.37
N ASP A 25 -10.23 6.66 -2.18
CA ASP A 25 -9.79 7.92 -1.55
C ASP A 25 -8.48 8.48 -2.14
N HIS A 26 -7.56 7.62 -2.59
CA HIS A 26 -6.19 8.02 -2.97
C HIS A 26 -5.78 7.69 -4.40
N GLY A 27 -6.60 6.96 -5.16
CA GLY A 27 -6.32 6.48 -6.50
C GLY A 27 -5.57 5.14 -6.56
N TRP A 28 -4.79 4.82 -5.52
CA TRP A 28 -4.12 3.53 -5.36
C TRP A 28 -3.79 3.26 -3.88
N ALA A 29 -3.39 2.02 -3.61
CA ALA A 29 -2.89 1.59 -2.31
C ALA A 29 -1.52 0.91 -2.45
N VAL A 30 -0.74 0.89 -1.38
CA VAL A 30 0.50 0.12 -1.28
C VAL A 30 0.30 -1.04 -0.32
N GLN A 31 0.45 -2.26 -0.83
CA GLN A 31 0.39 -3.48 -0.06
C GLN A 31 1.80 -3.97 0.29
N SER A 32 1.97 -4.43 1.52
CA SER A 32 3.23 -5.01 2.00
C SER A 32 3.01 -6.46 2.38
N VAL A 33 3.87 -7.34 1.86
CA VAL A 33 3.97 -8.73 2.29
C VAL A 33 5.18 -8.87 3.19
N GLN A 34 4.94 -9.25 4.44
CA GLN A 34 6.00 -9.51 5.41
C GLN A 34 6.55 -10.91 5.20
N SER A 35 7.88 -11.04 5.20
CA SER A 35 8.59 -12.31 5.14
C SER A 35 10.01 -12.10 5.64
N ASP A 36 10.52 -13.03 6.43
CA ASP A 36 11.90 -12.98 6.90
C ASP A 36 12.93 -13.14 5.77
N LYS A 37 12.54 -13.82 4.68
CA LYS A 37 13.44 -14.15 3.57
C LYS A 37 13.20 -13.29 2.34
N ARG A 38 11.95 -12.94 2.06
CA ARG A 38 11.55 -12.29 0.80
C ARG A 38 10.43 -11.26 1.03
N PRO A 39 10.69 -10.17 1.76
CA PRO A 39 9.70 -9.10 1.90
C PRO A 39 9.56 -8.35 0.56
N PHE A 40 8.34 -7.90 0.28
CA PHE A 40 8.08 -7.06 -0.88
C PHE A 40 6.87 -6.16 -0.66
N CYS A 41 6.86 -5.03 -1.37
CA CYS A 41 5.71 -4.12 -1.43
C CYS A 41 5.30 -3.92 -2.88
N TYR A 42 4.01 -3.74 -3.12
CA TYR A 42 3.46 -3.51 -4.45
C TYR A 42 2.30 -2.51 -4.41
N THR A 43 2.01 -1.90 -5.56
CA THR A 43 0.87 -1.00 -5.73
C THR A 43 -0.37 -1.75 -6.22
N VAL A 44 -1.54 -1.23 -5.89
CA VAL A 44 -2.83 -1.66 -6.43
C VAL A 44 -3.65 -0.41 -6.77
N GLY A 45 -4.10 -0.27 -8.01
CA GLY A 45 -5.00 0.80 -8.45
C GLY A 45 -4.37 1.78 -9.43
N LEU A 46 -3.04 1.78 -9.61
CA LEU A 46 -2.35 2.66 -10.57
C LEU A 46 -2.87 2.48 -12.01
N HIS A 47 -3.29 1.26 -12.37
CA HIS A 47 -3.87 0.97 -13.69
C HIS A 47 -5.13 1.79 -13.99
N ARG A 48 -5.89 2.22 -12.98
CA ARG A 48 -7.07 3.10 -13.16
C ARG A 48 -6.67 4.49 -13.70
N HIS A 49 -5.40 4.86 -13.56
CA HIS A 49 -4.80 6.08 -14.07
C HIS A 49 -3.95 5.86 -15.33
N GLY A 50 -4.01 4.67 -15.95
CA GLY A 50 -3.17 4.31 -17.11
C GLY A 50 -1.70 4.10 -16.76
N LEU A 51 -1.39 3.92 -15.48
CA LEU A 51 -0.03 3.67 -14.99
C LEU A 51 0.16 2.18 -14.71
N SER A 52 1.41 1.70 -14.84
CA SER A 52 1.75 0.32 -14.49
C SER A 52 1.78 0.13 -12.98
N GLU A 53 1.31 -1.04 -12.51
CA GLU A 53 1.55 -1.45 -11.12
C GLU A 53 3.04 -1.73 -10.90
N LEU A 54 3.52 -1.39 -9.71
CA LEU A 54 4.93 -1.47 -9.33
C LEU A 54 5.12 -2.45 -8.19
N ILE A 55 6.28 -3.10 -8.16
CA ILE A 55 6.70 -3.98 -7.07
C ILE A 55 8.14 -3.67 -6.69
N ILE A 56 8.41 -3.64 -5.39
CA ILE A 56 9.74 -3.53 -4.81
C ILE A 56 10.03 -4.78 -4.01
N THR A 57 11.18 -5.39 -4.27
CA THR A 57 11.71 -6.54 -3.53
C THR A 57 13.09 -6.20 -2.96
N GLY A 58 13.56 -6.97 -1.98
CA GLY A 58 14.92 -6.81 -1.43
C GLY A 58 15.12 -5.54 -0.58
N MET A 59 14.01 -4.92 -0.15
CA MET A 59 14.01 -3.71 0.66
C MET A 59 13.10 -3.89 1.86
N ALA A 60 13.45 -3.26 3.00
CA ALA A 60 12.57 -3.25 4.17
C ALA A 60 11.21 -2.63 3.81
N ALA A 61 10.12 -3.23 4.27
CA ALA A 61 8.75 -2.86 3.90
C ALA A 61 8.47 -1.35 4.03
N HIS A 62 8.92 -0.73 5.12
CA HIS A 62 8.74 0.70 5.36
C HIS A 62 9.48 1.58 4.32
N ALA A 63 10.71 1.21 3.97
CA ALA A 63 11.48 1.93 2.96
C ALA A 63 10.87 1.74 1.56
N ALA A 64 10.42 0.52 1.23
CA ALA A 64 9.76 0.23 -0.02
C ALA A 64 8.44 0.99 -0.17
N ALA A 65 7.62 1.03 0.88
CA ALA A 65 6.36 1.78 0.87
C ALA A 65 6.60 3.29 0.71
N ARG A 66 7.60 3.85 1.40
CA ARG A 66 7.99 5.26 1.22
C ARG A 66 8.45 5.55 -0.21
N LEU A 67 9.23 4.66 -0.81
CA LEU A 67 9.68 4.83 -2.19
C LEU A 67 8.50 4.78 -3.17
N LEU A 68 7.60 3.80 -3.04
CA LEU A 68 6.41 3.70 -3.88
C LEU A 68 5.52 4.95 -3.76
N ASN A 69 5.34 5.49 -2.56
CA ASN A 69 4.58 6.73 -2.33
C ASN A 69 5.29 8.01 -2.80
N SER A 70 6.56 7.94 -3.19
CA SER A 70 7.33 9.11 -3.68
C SER A 70 7.33 9.25 -5.20
N ILE A 71 6.80 8.28 -5.93
CA ILE A 71 6.84 8.27 -7.40
C ILE A 71 5.84 9.33 -7.95
N PRO A 72 6.29 10.29 -8.77
CA PRO A 72 5.43 11.34 -9.32
C PRO A 72 4.29 10.76 -10.16
N GLY A 73 3.08 11.29 -9.97
CA GLY A 73 1.82 10.62 -10.29
C GLY A 73 1.09 10.16 -9.02
N GLY A 74 1.83 10.05 -7.91
CA GLY A 74 1.31 9.94 -6.56
C GLY A 74 1.61 11.14 -5.67
N ALA A 75 0.57 11.66 -5.01
CA ALA A 75 0.69 12.76 -4.06
C ALA A 75 1.60 12.38 -2.88
N THR A 76 2.44 13.31 -2.45
CA THR A 76 3.33 13.16 -1.29
C THR A 76 2.53 12.92 -0.02
N ALA A 77 2.77 11.77 0.63
CA ALA A 77 2.22 11.43 1.93
C ALA A 77 3.13 11.89 3.09
N ASP A 78 2.51 12.41 4.14
CA ASP A 78 3.12 12.68 5.44
C ASP A 78 3.61 11.38 6.09
N VAL A 79 4.79 11.41 6.70
CA VAL A 79 5.53 10.24 7.19
C VAL A 79 5.07 9.90 8.61
N GLY A 80 3.80 9.52 8.75
CA GLY A 80 3.21 9.08 10.01
C GLY A 80 2.86 7.60 9.98
N ASN A 81 3.79 6.74 10.45
CA ASN A 81 3.69 5.36 10.99
C ASN A 81 2.52 4.39 10.69
N LEU A 82 1.65 4.66 9.73
CA LEU A 82 0.52 3.83 9.34
C LEU A 82 0.59 3.64 7.82
N CYS A 83 0.43 2.39 7.41
CA CYS A 83 0.37 1.99 6.01
C CYS A 83 -0.91 2.56 5.38
N TRP A 84 -0.89 3.82 4.95
CA TRP A 84 -1.94 4.43 4.12
C TRP A 84 -1.28 5.31 3.06
N ALA A 85 -1.71 5.20 1.80
CA ALA A 85 -1.57 6.31 0.87
C ALA A 85 -2.31 7.49 1.53
N SER A 86 -1.71 8.68 1.59
CA SER A 86 -2.42 9.87 2.04
C SER A 86 -2.19 10.97 1.01
N GLY A 87 -3.29 11.39 0.39
CA GLY A 87 -3.38 12.59 -0.41
C GLY A 87 -4.74 13.19 -0.10
N ARG A 88 -4.77 14.31 0.64
CA ARG A 88 -5.97 15.13 0.77
C ARG A 88 -5.94 16.19 -0.33
N ARG A 89 -7.12 16.54 -0.85
CA ARG A 89 -7.36 17.72 -1.69
C ARG A 89 -6.68 18.97 -1.15
#